data_AF-A0A7V3RZG6-F1
#
_entry.id   AF-A0A7V3RZG6-F1
#
_cell.length_a   1.000
_cell.length_b   1.000
_cell.length_c   1.000
_cell.angle_alpha   90.00
_cell.angle_beta   90.00
_cell.angle_gamma   90.00
#
_symmetry.space_group_name_H-M   'P 1'
#
loop_
_entity.id
_entity.type
_entity.pdbx_description
1 polymer ?
#
loop_
_entity_poly.entity_id
_entity_poly.type
_entity_poly.pdbx_seq_one_letter_code
_entity_poly.pdbx_strand_id
1 'polypeptide(L)'
;MKNAAESDKIVQMKIRVLGCLGGRIPGQELTGLLVDSELAIDAGSISASLELPAQAGLKSLLITHAHLDHIYGLAFLLENRFHLGAPPLNVYASHEAAQILREDFFQEDTVSSLVAGNLEKLVSLTEVEPGKQYAISGYQVEPVAVNHYSGPLGYFVSDGKSEFLFTSDTGPTEQLWQKFREKPNCGLLITEVSFPNNLDEVARLSRHLTPALLKAELLKCGVRDRIIYLYHFKPGYLDLLFQELTELSEYDLHLLKIGMELEVQEFARRDQTPVRVKPEPASGKVPKFDFSKDLYEQRQALDREFGVSFEPSEVIFEENQPGRHMYIIQEGNVEVFRMVLGKKKLLSVLGPGDVFGEMSLICNEARSATVRALTRVRAYAFDRQAFEQMIRQNYGIALKIIRMLAQRLQEADVHIENLLYQDNDSKLLNTLIRAVEDEGIKTKDGFLLKLTPEQLALRTDIPMEELKRILAKIMRAGGISFKDGLFKIPDLEQLKKFLEYLETKQKYEAADKAEL
;
A
#
# COMPACT_ATOMS: atom_id res chain seq x y z
N MET A 1 37.07 -16.66 -41.88
CA MET A 1 36.94 -17.22 -40.52
C MET A 1 35.67 -16.65 -39.92
N LYS A 2 34.69 -17.52 -39.67
CA LYS A 2 33.50 -17.25 -38.86
C LYS A 2 33.90 -17.13 -37.38
N ASN A 3 33.05 -16.45 -36.62
CA ASN A 3 32.67 -16.65 -35.22
C ASN A 3 33.08 -15.61 -34.17
N ALA A 4 32.04 -15.35 -33.36
CA ALA A 4 32.02 -15.12 -31.91
C ALA A 4 32.13 -13.68 -31.41
N ALA A 5 31.08 -12.88 -31.66
CA ALA A 5 30.70 -11.79 -30.75
C ALA A 5 29.17 -11.53 -30.72
N GLU A 6 28.34 -12.53 -31.05
CA GLU A 6 26.95 -12.58 -30.59
C GLU A 6 26.93 -13.51 -29.37
N SER A 7 27.37 -13.00 -28.23
CA SER A 7 27.19 -13.68 -26.95
C SER A 7 25.77 -13.38 -26.45
N ASP A 8 24.90 -14.37 -26.60
CA ASP A 8 23.70 -14.68 -25.81
C ASP A 8 23.03 -13.50 -25.07
N LYS A 9 22.02 -12.89 -25.70
CA LYS A 9 20.94 -12.27 -24.91
C LYS A 9 20.29 -13.40 -24.11
N ILE A 10 20.58 -13.46 -22.81
CA ILE A 10 19.87 -14.35 -21.88
C ILE A 10 18.39 -13.96 -21.96
N VAL A 11 17.56 -14.79 -22.60
CA VAL A 11 16.10 -14.65 -22.58
C VAL A 11 15.68 -14.96 -21.15
N GLN A 12 15.26 -13.93 -20.42
CA GLN A 12 14.76 -14.03 -19.04
C GLN A 12 13.24 -14.20 -19.09
N MET A 13 12.70 -15.06 -18.21
CA MET A 13 11.26 -15.24 -18.03
C MET A 13 10.62 -13.91 -17.62
N LYS A 14 9.53 -13.52 -18.30
CA LYS A 14 8.80 -12.28 -18.03
C LYS A 14 7.44 -12.57 -17.43
N ILE A 15 7.03 -11.81 -16.42
CA ILE A 15 5.68 -11.87 -15.85
C ILE A 15 5.00 -10.53 -16.10
N ARG A 16 3.95 -10.51 -16.91
CA ARG A 16 3.08 -9.36 -17.09
C ARG A 16 1.87 -9.46 -16.16
N VAL A 17 1.65 -8.45 -15.35
CA VAL A 17 0.51 -8.36 -14.44
C VAL A 17 -0.72 -7.89 -15.22
N LEU A 18 -1.71 -8.77 -15.39
CA LEU A 18 -2.97 -8.45 -16.05
C LEU A 18 -3.98 -7.82 -15.08
N GLY A 19 -3.87 -8.15 -13.80
CA GLY A 19 -4.59 -7.54 -12.70
C GLY A 19 -4.15 -8.16 -11.37
N CYS A 20 -4.41 -7.45 -10.28
CA CYS A 20 -3.76 -7.74 -9.00
C CYS A 20 -4.58 -7.33 -7.77
N LEU A 21 -5.86 -6.97 -7.94
CA LEU A 21 -6.74 -6.61 -6.82
C LEU A 21 -7.70 -7.75 -6.48
N GLY A 22 -8.04 -7.87 -5.19
CA GLY A 22 -9.10 -8.78 -4.72
C GLY A 22 -10.50 -8.19 -4.85
N GLY A 23 -10.67 -7.16 -5.67
CA GLY A 23 -11.93 -6.47 -5.91
C GLY A 23 -11.82 -5.53 -7.12
N ARG A 24 -12.92 -5.38 -7.86
CA ARG A 24 -12.93 -4.63 -9.13
C ARG A 24 -13.39 -3.19 -8.93
N ILE A 25 -12.61 -2.25 -9.44
CA ILE A 25 -12.96 -0.82 -9.52
C ILE A 25 -12.56 -0.29 -10.92
N PRO A 26 -13.14 0.83 -11.40
CA PRO A 26 -12.77 1.37 -12.72
C PRO A 26 -11.25 1.56 -12.86
N GLY A 27 -10.68 1.02 -13.93
CA GLY A 27 -9.25 1.12 -14.25
C GLY A 27 -8.33 0.18 -13.46
N GLN A 28 -8.89 -0.74 -12.66
CA GLN A 28 -8.15 -1.80 -11.98
C GLN A 28 -8.87 -3.14 -12.16
N GLU A 29 -8.12 -4.21 -12.36
CA GLU A 29 -8.69 -5.52 -12.65
C GLU A 29 -8.25 -6.58 -11.64
N LEU A 30 -9.01 -7.67 -11.64
CA LEU A 30 -8.88 -8.81 -10.74
C LEU A 30 -7.61 -9.63 -11.03
N THR A 31 -7.24 -10.52 -10.12
CA THR A 31 -6.00 -11.31 -10.24
C THR A 31 -5.87 -12.01 -11.59
N GLY A 32 -4.72 -11.80 -12.23
CA GLY A 32 -4.31 -12.49 -13.44
C GLY A 32 -2.88 -12.14 -13.79
N LEU A 33 -2.04 -13.13 -14.03
CA LEU A 33 -0.66 -12.97 -14.45
C LEU A 33 -0.43 -13.70 -15.77
N LEU A 34 0.40 -13.14 -16.64
CA LEU A 34 0.86 -13.77 -17.87
C LEU A 34 2.36 -13.99 -17.79
N VAL A 35 2.80 -15.23 -17.88
CA VAL A 35 4.21 -15.62 -17.99
C VAL A 35 4.56 -15.75 -19.47
N ASP A 36 5.48 -14.89 -19.91
CA ASP A 36 5.82 -14.56 -21.29
C ASP A 36 4.56 -14.26 -22.13
N SER A 37 4.14 -15.19 -22.97
CA SER A 37 2.93 -15.06 -23.79
C SER A 37 2.08 -16.33 -23.83
N GLU A 38 2.46 -17.37 -23.08
CA GLU A 38 1.93 -18.72 -23.28
C GLU A 38 1.22 -19.31 -22.05
N LEU A 39 1.65 -18.93 -20.84
CA LEU A 39 1.14 -19.45 -19.59
C LEU A 39 0.50 -18.33 -18.77
N ALA A 40 -0.75 -18.48 -18.34
CA ALA A 40 -1.39 -17.56 -17.41
C ALA A 40 -1.58 -18.20 -16.02
N ILE A 41 -1.59 -17.37 -14.98
CA ILE A 41 -1.98 -17.75 -13.61
C ILE A 41 -3.20 -16.93 -13.24
N ASP A 42 -4.29 -17.62 -12.94
CA ASP A 42 -5.65 -17.11 -12.78
C ASP A 42 -6.20 -16.34 -13.99
N ALA A 43 -7.52 -16.32 -14.09
CA ALA A 43 -8.28 -15.76 -15.21
C ALA A 43 -9.22 -14.63 -14.80
N GLY A 44 -8.99 -13.94 -13.69
CA GLY A 44 -9.82 -12.83 -13.24
C GLY A 44 -9.86 -11.67 -14.25
N SER A 45 -8.72 -11.34 -14.84
CA SER A 45 -8.53 -10.17 -15.71
C SER A 45 -8.11 -10.48 -17.15
N ILE A 46 -7.89 -11.74 -17.53
CA ILE A 46 -7.29 -12.11 -18.82
C ILE A 46 -8.03 -11.47 -20.01
N SER A 47 -9.35 -11.65 -20.06
CA SER A 47 -10.16 -11.18 -21.20
C SER A 47 -10.31 -9.66 -21.25
N ALA A 48 -10.14 -8.97 -20.12
CA ALA A 48 -10.18 -7.51 -20.04
C ALA A 48 -8.83 -6.86 -20.37
N SER A 49 -7.72 -7.55 -20.11
CA SER A 49 -6.36 -6.99 -20.18
C SER A 49 -5.55 -7.44 -21.40
N LEU A 50 -5.93 -8.52 -22.08
CA LEU A 50 -5.26 -9.01 -23.28
C LEU A 50 -6.04 -8.69 -24.56
N GLU A 51 -5.32 -8.36 -25.63
CA GLU A 51 -5.92 -8.26 -26.97
C GLU A 51 -6.28 -9.64 -27.53
N LEU A 52 -7.25 -9.67 -28.46
CA LEU A 52 -7.76 -10.91 -29.06
C LEU A 52 -6.67 -11.86 -29.59
N PRO A 53 -5.63 -11.41 -30.32
CA PRO A 53 -4.56 -12.32 -30.77
C PRO A 53 -3.79 -12.95 -29.61
N ALA A 54 -3.53 -12.20 -28.54
CA ALA A 54 -2.85 -12.71 -27.34
C ALA A 54 -3.75 -13.70 -26.58
N GLN A 55 -5.05 -13.41 -26.49
CA GLN A 55 -6.04 -14.33 -25.93
C GLN A 55 -6.09 -15.66 -26.70
N ALA A 56 -5.99 -15.64 -28.02
CA ALA A 56 -5.92 -16.85 -28.86
C ALA A 56 -4.58 -17.59 -28.75
N GLY A 57 -3.48 -16.86 -28.57
CA GLY A 57 -2.13 -17.41 -28.44
C GLY A 57 -1.85 -18.12 -27.11
N LEU A 58 -2.66 -17.86 -26.07
CA LEU A 58 -2.50 -18.48 -24.75
C LEU A 58 -2.63 -20.02 -24.86
N LYS A 59 -1.67 -20.75 -24.28
CA LYS A 59 -1.61 -22.22 -24.35
C LYS A 59 -2.07 -22.90 -23.08
N SER A 60 -1.72 -22.31 -21.93
CA SER A 60 -1.97 -22.90 -20.61
C SER A 60 -2.45 -21.86 -19.61
N LEU A 61 -3.29 -22.31 -18.69
CA LEU A 61 -3.84 -21.52 -17.59
C LEU A 61 -3.75 -22.34 -16.30
N LEU A 62 -3.07 -21.80 -15.29
CA LEU A 62 -3.05 -22.35 -13.93
C LEU A 62 -4.14 -21.65 -13.11
N ILE A 63 -5.04 -22.40 -12.49
CA ILE A 63 -6.09 -21.87 -11.61
C ILE A 63 -5.72 -22.18 -10.18
N THR A 64 -5.51 -21.13 -9.39
CA THR A 64 -5.14 -21.24 -7.98
C THR A 64 -6.28 -21.82 -7.15
N HIS A 65 -7.48 -21.30 -7.36
CA HIS A 65 -8.74 -21.77 -6.79
C HIS A 65 -9.93 -21.19 -7.58
N ALA A 66 -11.13 -21.74 -7.37
CA ALA A 66 -12.32 -21.44 -8.19
C ALA A 66 -13.21 -20.31 -7.62
N HIS A 67 -12.67 -19.38 -6.84
CA HIS A 67 -13.44 -18.17 -6.51
C HIS A 67 -13.61 -17.28 -7.75
N LEU A 68 -14.75 -16.61 -7.84
CA LEU A 68 -15.17 -15.90 -9.04
C LEU A 68 -14.16 -14.82 -9.47
N ASP A 69 -13.53 -14.14 -8.53
CA ASP A 69 -12.51 -13.13 -8.81
C ASP A 69 -11.24 -13.69 -9.49
N HIS A 70 -11.00 -14.99 -9.43
CA HIS A 70 -9.89 -15.66 -10.09
C HIS A 70 -10.29 -16.34 -11.40
N ILE A 71 -11.58 -16.54 -11.68
CA ILE A 71 -12.05 -17.29 -12.86
C ILE A 71 -13.04 -16.51 -13.74
N TYR A 72 -13.51 -15.34 -13.31
CA TYR A 72 -14.54 -14.56 -13.99
C TYR A 72 -14.24 -14.32 -15.48
N GLY A 73 -13.01 -13.94 -15.81
CA GLY A 73 -12.61 -13.66 -17.19
C GLY A 73 -12.50 -14.90 -18.07
N LEU A 74 -12.51 -16.11 -17.50
CA LEU A 74 -12.39 -17.38 -18.23
C LEU A 74 -13.55 -17.57 -19.22
N ALA A 75 -14.79 -17.26 -18.81
CA ALA A 75 -15.96 -17.41 -19.68
C ALA A 75 -15.80 -16.59 -20.99
N PHE A 76 -15.46 -15.31 -20.85
CA PHE A 76 -15.26 -14.40 -21.98
C PHE A 76 -14.01 -14.77 -22.80
N LEU A 77 -12.95 -15.26 -22.15
CA LEU A 77 -11.76 -15.75 -22.84
C LEU A 77 -12.11 -16.92 -23.78
N LEU A 78 -12.87 -17.90 -23.30
CA LEU A 78 -13.25 -19.07 -24.10
C LEU A 78 -14.16 -18.68 -25.26
N GLU A 79 -15.09 -17.75 -25.05
CA GLU A 79 -15.95 -17.23 -26.10
C GLU A 79 -15.14 -16.53 -27.20
N ASN A 80 -14.20 -15.65 -26.82
CA ASN A 80 -13.32 -14.98 -27.79
C ASN A 80 -12.46 -15.99 -28.56
N ARG A 81 -11.91 -16.98 -27.87
CA ARG A 81 -11.10 -18.05 -28.48
C ARG A 81 -11.90 -18.90 -29.47
N PHE A 82 -13.17 -19.18 -29.17
CA PHE A 82 -14.07 -19.87 -30.10
C PHE A 82 -14.21 -19.10 -31.41
N HIS A 83 -14.52 -17.80 -31.34
CA HIS A 83 -14.70 -16.96 -32.53
C HIS A 83 -13.44 -16.85 -33.39
N LEU A 84 -12.26 -16.97 -32.77
CA LEU A 84 -10.96 -16.92 -33.44
C LEU A 84 -10.50 -18.29 -33.96
N GLY A 85 -11.24 -19.37 -33.70
CA GLY A 85 -10.83 -20.73 -34.05
C GLY A 85 -9.54 -21.16 -33.35
N ALA A 86 -9.29 -20.65 -32.14
CA ALA A 86 -8.09 -20.97 -31.37
C ALA A 86 -8.10 -22.44 -30.91
N PRO A 87 -6.92 -23.07 -30.71
CA PRO A 87 -6.85 -24.42 -30.16
C PRO A 87 -7.42 -24.48 -28.73
N PRO A 88 -7.73 -25.68 -28.20
CA PRO A 88 -8.16 -25.83 -26.81
C PRO A 88 -7.16 -25.20 -25.83
N LEU A 89 -7.66 -24.51 -24.81
CA LEU A 89 -6.85 -23.98 -23.70
C LEU A 89 -6.61 -25.10 -22.67
N ASN A 90 -5.36 -25.36 -22.32
CA ASN A 90 -5.04 -26.33 -21.27
C ASN A 90 -5.17 -25.67 -19.90
N VAL A 91 -6.17 -26.06 -19.12
CA VAL A 91 -6.45 -25.51 -17.79
C VAL A 91 -5.98 -26.52 -16.74
N TYR A 92 -5.19 -26.05 -15.77
CA TYR A 92 -4.66 -26.87 -14.68
C TYR A 92 -5.20 -26.35 -13.36
N ALA A 93 -5.80 -27.21 -12.55
CA ALA A 93 -6.44 -26.83 -11.29
C ALA A 93 -6.31 -27.96 -10.26
N SER A 94 -6.54 -27.67 -8.98
CA SER A 94 -6.72 -28.72 -7.96
C SER A 94 -7.96 -29.57 -8.28
N HIS A 95 -8.08 -30.72 -7.62
CA HIS A 95 -9.27 -31.58 -7.76
C HIS A 95 -10.55 -30.80 -7.44
N GLU A 96 -10.55 -30.05 -6.33
CA GLU A 96 -11.69 -29.25 -5.87
C GLU A 96 -12.03 -28.13 -6.85
N ALA A 97 -11.04 -27.37 -7.33
CA ALA A 97 -11.28 -26.30 -8.30
C ALA A 97 -11.72 -26.85 -9.66
N ALA A 98 -11.16 -27.98 -10.11
CA ALA A 98 -11.59 -28.66 -11.33
C ALA A 98 -13.04 -29.15 -11.23
N GLN A 99 -13.45 -29.65 -10.06
CA GLN A 99 -14.84 -30.05 -9.81
C GLN A 99 -15.79 -28.85 -9.91
N ILE A 100 -15.50 -27.75 -9.21
CA ILE A 100 -16.32 -26.51 -9.28
C ILE A 100 -16.41 -25.98 -10.72
N LEU A 101 -15.31 -26.01 -11.47
CA LEU A 101 -15.32 -25.57 -12.86
C LEU A 101 -16.28 -26.43 -13.72
N ARG A 102 -16.23 -27.76 -13.56
CA ARG A 102 -17.10 -28.69 -14.32
C ARG A 102 -18.56 -28.62 -13.89
N GLU A 103 -18.82 -28.61 -12.59
CA GLU A 103 -20.16 -28.80 -12.03
C GLU A 103 -20.94 -27.49 -11.93
N ASP A 104 -20.27 -26.35 -11.71
CA ASP A 104 -20.94 -25.07 -11.46
C ASP A 104 -20.62 -24.00 -12.54
N PHE A 105 -19.34 -23.84 -12.88
CA PHE A 105 -18.91 -22.70 -13.70
C PHE A 105 -19.26 -22.85 -15.19
N PHE A 106 -19.00 -24.02 -15.79
CA PHE A 106 -19.23 -24.23 -17.23
C PHE A 106 -20.66 -24.65 -17.60
N GLN A 107 -21.62 -24.48 -16.70
CA GLN A 107 -23.02 -24.80 -16.95
C GLN A 107 -23.67 -23.79 -17.92
N GLU A 108 -24.65 -24.23 -18.71
CA GLU A 108 -25.37 -23.37 -19.69
C GLU A 108 -26.06 -22.16 -19.05
N ASP A 109 -26.46 -22.26 -17.78
CA ASP A 109 -27.08 -21.17 -17.03
C ASP A 109 -26.04 -20.14 -16.52
N THR A 110 -24.74 -20.49 -16.54
CA THR A 110 -23.64 -19.67 -16.01
C THR A 110 -22.84 -19.00 -17.14
N VAL A 111 -22.54 -19.73 -18.21
CA VAL A 111 -21.78 -19.24 -19.38
C VAL A 111 -22.62 -19.28 -20.65
N SER A 112 -22.18 -18.64 -21.73
CA SER A 112 -22.90 -18.69 -23.00
C SER A 112 -23.06 -20.13 -23.50
N SER A 113 -24.20 -20.45 -24.12
CA SER A 113 -24.48 -21.77 -24.69
C SER A 113 -23.44 -22.19 -25.75
N LEU A 114 -22.77 -21.20 -26.36
CA LEU A 114 -21.63 -21.41 -27.25
C LEU A 114 -20.46 -22.08 -26.53
N VAL A 115 -20.10 -21.59 -25.34
CA VAL A 115 -19.01 -22.13 -24.53
C VAL A 115 -19.41 -23.47 -23.93
N ALA A 116 -20.56 -23.54 -23.25
CA ALA A 116 -21.03 -24.77 -22.61
C ALA A 116 -21.18 -25.93 -23.62
N GLY A 117 -21.81 -25.68 -24.77
CA GLY A 117 -22.01 -26.69 -25.82
C GLY A 117 -20.74 -27.10 -26.59
N ASN A 118 -19.62 -26.40 -26.41
CA ASN A 118 -18.35 -26.70 -27.08
C ASN A 118 -17.18 -26.87 -26.10
N LEU A 119 -17.45 -27.11 -24.81
CA LEU A 119 -16.43 -27.12 -23.75
C LEU A 119 -15.26 -28.06 -24.06
N GLU A 120 -15.53 -29.28 -24.53
CA GLU A 120 -14.50 -30.28 -24.88
C GLU A 120 -13.55 -29.82 -26.01
N LYS A 121 -13.98 -28.89 -26.85
CA LYS A 121 -13.17 -28.30 -27.93
C LYS A 121 -12.44 -27.03 -27.48
N LEU A 122 -12.88 -26.41 -26.39
CA LEU A 122 -12.37 -25.13 -25.90
C LEU A 122 -11.40 -25.28 -24.72
N VAL A 123 -11.59 -26.31 -23.89
CA VAL A 123 -10.85 -26.52 -22.65
C VAL A 123 -10.38 -27.97 -22.55
N SER A 124 -9.11 -28.15 -22.21
CA SER A 124 -8.58 -29.40 -21.67
C SER A 124 -8.26 -29.21 -20.20
N LEU A 125 -9.10 -29.75 -19.31
CA LEU A 125 -8.95 -29.59 -17.86
C LEU A 125 -8.14 -30.73 -17.26
N THR A 126 -6.99 -30.42 -16.68
CA THR A 126 -6.06 -31.35 -16.04
C THR A 126 -5.97 -31.07 -14.55
N GLU A 127 -6.13 -32.11 -13.72
CA GLU A 127 -5.98 -32.00 -12.28
C GLU A 127 -4.50 -32.07 -11.87
N VAL A 128 -4.09 -31.17 -10.99
CA VAL A 128 -2.71 -31.11 -10.46
C VAL A 128 -2.70 -31.22 -8.95
N GLU A 129 -1.65 -31.85 -8.42
CA GLU A 129 -1.51 -32.14 -6.99
C GLU A 129 -0.32 -31.38 -6.38
N PRO A 130 -0.45 -30.85 -5.15
CA PRO A 130 0.66 -30.27 -4.40
C PRO A 130 1.87 -31.22 -4.31
N GLY A 131 3.07 -30.71 -4.60
CA GLY A 131 4.30 -31.49 -4.48
C GLY A 131 4.72 -32.28 -5.73
N LYS A 132 3.86 -32.39 -6.74
CA LYS A 132 4.21 -33.00 -8.03
C LYS A 132 4.75 -31.94 -9.00
N GLN A 133 5.67 -32.34 -9.87
CA GLN A 133 6.20 -31.48 -10.94
C GLN A 133 5.50 -31.78 -12.27
N TYR A 134 5.19 -30.73 -13.01
CA TYR A 134 4.51 -30.78 -14.30
C TYR A 134 5.25 -29.93 -15.32
N ALA A 135 5.45 -30.48 -16.52
CA ALA A 135 5.98 -29.72 -17.66
C ALA A 135 4.82 -29.04 -18.40
N ILE A 136 4.67 -27.73 -18.25
CA ILE A 136 3.53 -26.95 -18.77
C ILE A 136 4.08 -25.79 -19.62
N SER A 137 3.75 -25.77 -20.92
CA SER A 137 4.15 -24.72 -21.86
C SER A 137 5.64 -24.33 -21.80
N GLY A 138 6.52 -25.33 -21.62
CA GLY A 138 7.97 -25.13 -21.54
C GLY A 138 8.51 -24.88 -20.13
N TYR A 139 7.65 -24.71 -19.13
CA TYR A 139 8.02 -24.48 -17.74
C TYR A 139 7.90 -25.74 -16.88
N GLN A 140 8.75 -25.85 -15.86
CA GLN A 140 8.55 -26.75 -14.74
C GLN A 140 7.67 -26.06 -13.70
N VAL A 141 6.45 -26.55 -13.53
CA VAL A 141 5.47 -26.02 -12.58
C VAL A 141 5.29 -27.02 -11.45
N GLU A 142 5.39 -26.54 -10.22
CA GLU A 142 5.18 -27.34 -9.02
C GLU A 142 4.13 -26.67 -8.13
N PRO A 143 2.90 -27.24 -8.07
CA PRO A 143 1.87 -26.75 -7.17
C PRO A 143 2.27 -26.96 -5.70
N VAL A 144 1.80 -26.07 -4.84
CA VAL A 144 1.98 -26.13 -3.39
C VAL A 144 0.68 -25.74 -2.71
N ALA A 145 0.28 -26.50 -1.69
CA ALA A 145 -0.91 -26.19 -0.91
C ALA A 145 -0.71 -24.93 -0.09
N VAL A 146 -1.72 -24.07 -0.07
CA VAL A 146 -1.77 -22.88 0.79
C VAL A 146 -2.99 -22.88 1.70
N ASN A 147 -3.10 -21.92 2.61
CA ASN A 147 -4.17 -21.90 3.59
C ASN A 147 -5.33 -21.02 3.13
N HIS A 148 -6.25 -21.58 2.33
CA HIS A 148 -7.49 -20.93 1.90
C HIS A 148 -8.59 -21.99 1.68
N TYR A 149 -9.79 -21.59 1.27
CA TYR A 149 -10.88 -22.53 0.97
C TYR A 149 -10.76 -23.13 -0.44
N SER A 150 -11.46 -24.26 -0.66
CA SER A 150 -11.66 -24.85 -2.00
C SER A 150 -10.39 -25.36 -2.71
N GLY A 151 -9.52 -26.05 -1.97
CA GLY A 151 -8.31 -26.69 -2.51
C GLY A 151 -7.33 -25.71 -3.15
N PRO A 152 -6.89 -24.66 -2.44
CA PRO A 152 -6.10 -23.58 -3.02
C PRO A 152 -4.64 -23.98 -3.28
N LEU A 153 -4.10 -23.47 -4.38
CA LEU A 153 -2.75 -23.75 -4.84
C LEU A 153 -1.96 -22.47 -5.06
N GLY A 154 -0.76 -22.44 -4.49
CA GLY A 154 0.35 -21.65 -5.01
C GLY A 154 1.13 -22.44 -6.05
N TYR A 155 2.00 -21.76 -6.81
CA TYR A 155 2.82 -22.35 -7.86
C TYR A 155 4.26 -21.87 -7.79
N PHE A 156 5.20 -22.81 -7.74
CA PHE A 156 6.56 -22.56 -8.20
C PHE A 156 6.59 -22.74 -9.72
N VAL A 157 7.15 -21.76 -10.42
CA VAL A 157 7.29 -21.79 -11.88
C VAL A 157 8.75 -21.54 -12.23
N SER A 158 9.36 -22.46 -12.98
CA SER A 158 10.75 -22.37 -13.41
C SER A 158 10.92 -22.66 -14.90
N ASP A 159 11.84 -21.95 -15.55
CA ASP A 159 12.35 -22.25 -16.90
C ASP A 159 13.67 -23.07 -16.86
N GLY A 160 14.08 -23.53 -15.67
CA GLY A 160 15.34 -24.23 -15.42
C GLY A 160 16.54 -23.32 -15.12
N LYS A 161 16.43 -22.00 -15.33
CA LYS A 161 17.46 -20.99 -14.99
C LYS A 161 16.98 -20.05 -13.88
N SER A 162 15.72 -19.67 -13.92
CA SER A 162 15.04 -18.79 -12.99
C SER A 162 13.82 -19.49 -12.38
N GLU A 163 13.41 -19.08 -11.19
CA GLU A 163 12.23 -19.62 -10.50
C GLU A 163 11.57 -18.51 -9.68
N PHE A 164 10.23 -18.47 -9.71
CA PHE A 164 9.44 -17.62 -8.83
C PHE A 164 8.35 -18.43 -8.12
N LEU A 165 7.90 -17.92 -6.98
CA LEU A 165 6.75 -18.46 -6.24
C LEU A 165 5.58 -17.48 -6.32
N PHE A 166 4.42 -17.97 -6.72
CA PHE A 166 3.13 -17.28 -6.55
C PHE A 166 2.31 -18.01 -5.49
N THR A 167 1.93 -17.37 -4.38
CA THR A 167 1.28 -18.08 -3.26
C THR A 167 -0.21 -18.30 -3.44
N SER A 168 -0.89 -17.54 -4.30
CA SER A 168 -2.34 -17.35 -4.26
C SER A 168 -2.83 -16.75 -2.92
N ASP A 169 -4.14 -16.59 -2.82
CA ASP A 169 -4.84 -16.19 -1.60
C ASP A 169 -4.54 -17.21 -0.49
N THR A 170 -4.08 -16.71 0.65
CA THR A 170 -3.67 -17.56 1.76
C THR A 170 -3.69 -16.81 3.07
N GLY A 171 -4.12 -17.51 4.13
CA GLY A 171 -3.82 -17.15 5.51
C GLY A 171 -2.44 -17.66 5.92
N PRO A 172 -2.13 -17.59 7.23
CA PRO A 172 -0.89 -18.12 7.77
C PRO A 172 -0.70 -19.61 7.46
N THR A 173 0.49 -19.99 7.03
CA THR A 173 0.86 -21.36 6.66
C THR A 173 2.28 -21.69 7.13
N GLU A 174 2.66 -22.97 7.11
CA GLU A 174 3.99 -23.45 7.49
C GLU A 174 4.60 -24.32 6.39
N GLN A 175 3.80 -25.20 5.78
CA GLN A 175 4.26 -26.12 4.73
C GLN A 175 4.81 -25.38 3.50
N LEU A 176 4.17 -24.27 3.11
CA LEU A 176 4.64 -23.41 2.03
C LEU A 176 6.07 -22.91 2.28
N TRP A 177 6.33 -22.37 3.48
CA TRP A 177 7.61 -21.77 3.82
C TRP A 177 8.71 -22.81 4.05
N GLN A 178 8.35 -23.99 4.58
CA GLN A 178 9.29 -25.13 4.62
C GLN A 178 9.81 -25.45 3.23
N LYS A 179 8.91 -25.57 2.25
CA LYS A 179 9.25 -25.85 0.86
C LYS A 179 10.00 -24.70 0.18
N PHE A 180 9.61 -23.46 0.44
CA PHE A 180 10.31 -22.29 -0.10
C PHE A 180 11.77 -22.22 0.34
N ARG A 181 12.08 -22.60 1.59
CA ARG A 181 13.46 -22.66 2.10
C ARG A 181 14.33 -23.72 1.40
N GLU A 182 13.71 -24.76 0.84
CA GLU A 182 14.40 -25.81 0.06
C GLU A 182 14.71 -25.37 -1.38
N LYS A 183 14.20 -24.20 -1.82
CA LYS A 183 14.37 -23.64 -3.16
C LYS A 183 15.28 -22.38 -3.16
N PRO A 184 16.61 -22.52 -3.01
CA PRO A 184 17.53 -21.38 -2.89
C PRO A 184 17.61 -20.53 -4.17
N ASN A 185 17.17 -21.03 -5.32
CA ASN A 185 17.19 -20.30 -6.59
C ASN A 185 15.92 -19.47 -6.84
N CYS A 186 14.88 -19.63 -6.00
CA CYS A 186 13.62 -18.90 -6.14
C CYS A 186 13.77 -17.46 -5.62
N GLY A 187 14.18 -16.54 -6.50
CA GLY A 187 14.54 -15.16 -6.17
C GLY A 187 13.37 -14.21 -5.94
N LEU A 188 12.21 -14.54 -6.51
CA LEU A 188 11.03 -13.68 -6.58
C LEU A 188 9.84 -14.37 -5.92
N LEU A 189 9.22 -13.67 -4.96
CA LEU A 189 8.00 -14.09 -4.28
C LEU A 189 6.86 -13.14 -4.65
N ILE A 190 5.75 -13.68 -5.13
CA ILE A 190 4.48 -12.95 -5.28
C ILE A 190 3.50 -13.51 -4.26
N THR A 191 3.08 -12.68 -3.30
CA THR A 191 2.20 -13.11 -2.20
C THR A 191 1.13 -12.08 -1.87
N GLU A 192 0.07 -12.51 -1.19
CA GLU A 192 -1.09 -11.66 -0.94
C GLU A 192 -0.95 -10.76 0.30
N VAL A 193 -1.66 -9.63 0.28
CA VAL A 193 -2.07 -8.93 1.49
C VAL A 193 -3.38 -8.22 1.22
N SER A 194 -4.44 -8.71 1.86
CA SER A 194 -5.81 -8.30 1.52
C SER A 194 -6.36 -7.24 2.47
N PHE A 195 -6.01 -7.30 3.78
CA PHE A 195 -6.65 -6.50 4.82
C PHE A 195 -5.65 -5.71 5.68
N PRO A 196 -6.01 -4.52 6.17
CA PRO A 196 -5.22 -3.79 7.15
C PRO A 196 -5.19 -4.51 8.51
N ASN A 197 -4.21 -4.17 9.35
CA ASN A 197 -3.96 -4.79 10.66
C ASN A 197 -5.15 -4.64 11.63
N ASN A 198 -5.92 -3.55 11.53
CA ASN A 198 -7.12 -3.35 12.33
C ASN A 198 -8.28 -4.32 11.98
N LEU A 199 -8.14 -5.10 10.90
CA LEU A 199 -9.09 -6.13 10.46
C LEU A 199 -8.52 -7.55 10.56
N ASP A 200 -7.56 -7.80 11.47
CA ASP A 200 -6.92 -9.12 11.67
C ASP A 200 -7.93 -10.27 11.87
N GLU A 201 -9.01 -10.05 12.63
CA GLU A 201 -10.06 -11.07 12.82
C GLU A 201 -10.75 -11.45 11.50
N VAL A 202 -11.07 -10.45 10.67
CA VAL A 202 -11.67 -10.68 9.35
C VAL A 202 -10.70 -11.41 8.44
N ALA A 203 -9.44 -10.99 8.42
CA ALA A 203 -8.39 -11.63 7.63
C ALA A 203 -8.22 -13.11 8.01
N ARG A 204 -8.16 -13.45 9.31
CA ARG A 204 -8.05 -14.85 9.75
C ARG A 204 -9.28 -15.67 9.40
N LEU A 205 -10.48 -15.12 9.61
CA LEU A 205 -11.73 -15.82 9.30
C LEU A 205 -11.86 -16.12 7.81
N SER A 206 -11.47 -15.16 6.97
CA SER A 206 -11.49 -15.28 5.50
C SER A 206 -10.23 -15.91 4.91
N ARG A 207 -9.26 -16.30 5.75
CA ARG A 207 -7.97 -16.90 5.38
C ARG A 207 -7.15 -16.04 4.39
N HIS A 208 -6.92 -14.80 4.80
CA HIS A 208 -6.08 -13.82 4.11
C HIS A 208 -5.02 -13.22 5.06
N LEU A 209 -4.07 -12.46 4.50
CA LEU A 209 -3.03 -11.78 5.28
C LEU A 209 -3.36 -10.31 5.56
N THR A 210 -2.89 -9.87 6.74
CA THR A 210 -2.64 -8.47 7.09
C THR A 210 -1.14 -8.17 7.04
N PRO A 211 -0.68 -6.91 7.03
CA PRO A 211 0.75 -6.59 7.13
C PRO A 211 1.46 -7.25 8.33
N ALA A 212 0.81 -7.34 9.49
CA ALA A 212 1.35 -8.00 10.68
C ALA A 212 1.45 -9.53 10.49
N LEU A 213 0.44 -10.14 9.86
CA LEU A 213 0.48 -11.56 9.50
C LEU A 213 1.55 -11.84 8.46
N LEU A 214 1.61 -11.03 7.41
CA LEU A 214 2.64 -11.08 6.38
C LEU A 214 4.03 -11.00 7.02
N LYS A 215 4.27 -10.09 7.96
CA LYS A 215 5.54 -10.02 8.70
C LYS A 215 5.88 -11.35 9.37
N ALA A 216 4.91 -11.99 10.03
CA ALA A 216 5.10 -13.29 10.66
C ALA A 216 5.41 -14.40 9.64
N GLU A 217 4.76 -14.38 8.48
CA GLU A 217 5.03 -15.32 7.38
C GLU A 217 6.41 -15.11 6.75
N LEU A 218 6.82 -13.85 6.54
CA LEU A 218 8.15 -13.50 6.03
C LEU A 218 9.27 -13.87 7.00
N LEU A 219 9.02 -13.84 8.32
CA LEU A 219 9.97 -14.37 9.31
C LEU A 219 10.17 -15.88 9.16
N LYS A 220 9.10 -16.64 8.86
CA LYS A 220 9.21 -18.09 8.59
C LYS A 220 9.95 -18.35 7.28
N CYS A 221 9.72 -17.53 6.25
CA CYS A 221 10.36 -17.66 4.94
C CYS A 221 11.91 -17.75 5.05
N GLY A 222 12.51 -17.04 6.02
CA GLY A 222 13.92 -17.24 6.39
C GLY A 222 14.93 -16.66 5.39
N VAL A 223 14.49 -15.93 4.37
CA VAL A 223 15.37 -15.29 3.39
C VAL A 223 15.03 -13.81 3.28
N ARG A 224 15.93 -12.93 3.75
CA ARG A 224 15.76 -11.46 3.68
C ARG A 224 16.13 -10.85 2.33
N ASP A 225 16.89 -11.58 1.52
CA ASP A 225 17.48 -11.05 0.28
C ASP A 225 16.59 -11.27 -0.96
N ARG A 226 15.33 -11.68 -0.79
CA ARG A 226 14.38 -11.93 -1.89
C ARG A 226 13.59 -10.67 -2.23
N ILE A 227 13.24 -10.54 -3.50
CA ILE A 227 12.30 -9.51 -3.97
C ILE A 227 10.88 -10.03 -3.73
N ILE A 228 10.04 -9.23 -3.10
CA ILE A 228 8.69 -9.63 -2.69
C ILE A 228 7.68 -8.69 -3.31
N TYR A 229 6.78 -9.22 -4.13
CA TYR A 229 5.67 -8.50 -4.71
C TYR A 229 4.37 -8.87 -3.99
N LEU A 230 3.62 -7.84 -3.64
CA LEU A 230 2.36 -7.95 -2.92
C LEU A 230 1.19 -7.73 -3.87
N TYR A 231 0.13 -8.52 -3.72
CA TYR A 231 -1.08 -8.42 -4.53
C TYR A 231 -2.34 -8.73 -3.70
N HIS A 232 -3.49 -8.77 -4.39
CA HIS A 232 -4.81 -9.10 -3.85
C HIS A 232 -5.41 -8.05 -2.90
N PHE A 233 -4.96 -6.81 -3.01
CA PHE A 233 -5.44 -5.75 -2.14
C PHE A 233 -6.95 -5.53 -2.30
N LYS A 234 -7.65 -5.29 -1.19
CA LYS A 234 -9.05 -4.83 -1.23
C LYS A 234 -9.05 -3.31 -1.47
N PRO A 235 -9.67 -2.81 -2.55
CA PRO A 235 -9.54 -1.41 -2.99
C PRO A 235 -9.87 -0.37 -1.91
N GLY A 236 -10.84 -0.67 -1.03
CA GLY A 236 -11.30 0.24 0.03
C GLY A 236 -10.27 0.49 1.13
N TYR A 237 -9.18 -0.29 1.21
CA TYR A 237 -8.20 -0.20 2.29
C TYR A 237 -6.79 0.17 1.82
N LEU A 238 -6.61 0.52 0.54
CA LEU A 238 -5.28 0.76 -0.04
C LEU A 238 -4.47 1.80 0.74
N ASP A 239 -5.09 2.93 1.11
CA ASP A 239 -4.41 4.01 1.84
C ASP A 239 -3.83 3.51 3.18
N LEU A 240 -4.62 2.72 3.94
CA LEU A 240 -4.21 2.18 5.23
C LEU A 240 -3.21 1.02 5.10
N LEU A 241 -3.45 0.12 4.15
CA LEU A 241 -2.53 -0.98 3.83
C LEU A 241 -1.14 -0.45 3.46
N PHE A 242 -1.07 0.57 2.62
CA PHE A 242 0.21 1.15 2.23
C PHE A 242 0.94 1.77 3.40
N GLN A 243 0.23 2.46 4.31
CA GLN A 243 0.82 3.00 5.52
C GLN A 243 1.42 1.87 6.38
N GLU A 244 0.66 0.83 6.66
CA GLU A 244 1.10 -0.28 7.52
C GLU A 244 2.24 -1.11 6.89
N LEU A 245 2.25 -1.27 5.56
CA LEU A 245 3.33 -1.95 4.87
C LEU A 245 4.65 -1.18 4.93
N THR A 246 4.64 0.15 5.13
CA THR A 246 5.89 0.91 5.34
C THR A 246 6.61 0.50 6.64
N GLU A 247 5.90 -0.07 7.61
CA GLU A 247 6.48 -0.59 8.85
C GLU A 247 7.29 -1.89 8.64
N LEU A 248 7.25 -2.47 7.42
CA LEU A 248 8.00 -3.65 7.01
C LEU A 248 9.23 -3.30 6.14
N SER A 249 9.78 -2.10 6.33
CA SER A 249 10.91 -1.56 5.57
C SER A 249 12.20 -2.42 5.59
N GLU A 250 12.27 -3.42 6.48
CA GLU A 250 13.36 -4.40 6.51
C GLU A 250 13.30 -5.44 5.38
N TYR A 251 12.20 -5.51 4.62
CA TYR A 251 12.01 -6.40 3.48
C TYR A 251 11.94 -5.61 2.16
N ASP A 252 12.40 -6.20 1.06
CA ASP A 252 12.31 -5.60 -0.29
C ASP A 252 10.90 -5.81 -0.87
N LEU A 253 9.94 -5.03 -0.34
CA LEU A 253 8.52 -5.12 -0.67
C LEU A 253 8.15 -4.19 -1.83
N HIS A 254 7.43 -4.75 -2.79
CA HIS A 254 6.88 -4.05 -3.95
C HIS A 254 5.39 -4.35 -4.07
N LEU A 255 4.62 -3.43 -4.63
CA LEU A 255 3.19 -3.63 -4.88
C LEU A 255 2.99 -3.96 -6.36
N LEU A 256 2.29 -5.05 -6.66
CA LEU A 256 1.87 -5.33 -8.04
C LEU A 256 0.88 -4.27 -8.53
N LYS A 257 0.99 -3.95 -9.81
CA LYS A 257 0.10 -3.03 -10.52
C LYS A 257 -0.24 -3.63 -11.88
N ILE A 258 -1.45 -3.40 -12.34
CA ILE A 258 -1.84 -3.75 -13.71
C ILE A 258 -0.86 -3.15 -14.73
N GLY A 259 -0.48 -3.96 -15.71
CA GLY A 259 0.46 -3.59 -16.77
C GLY A 259 1.95 -3.67 -16.38
N MET A 260 2.27 -3.96 -15.11
CA MET A 260 3.66 -4.14 -14.68
C MET A 260 4.27 -5.38 -15.36
N GLU A 261 5.50 -5.26 -15.85
CA GLU A 261 6.29 -6.38 -16.36
C GLU A 261 7.44 -6.64 -15.38
N LEU A 262 7.58 -7.90 -14.96
CA LEU A 262 8.62 -8.37 -14.05
C LEU A 262 9.58 -9.27 -14.82
N GLU A 263 10.87 -9.05 -14.68
CA GLU A 263 11.88 -9.96 -15.22
C GLU A 263 12.38 -10.88 -14.10
N VAL A 264 12.19 -12.20 -14.27
CA VAL A 264 12.65 -13.18 -13.29
C VAL A 264 14.11 -13.51 -13.60
N GLN A 265 15.01 -12.98 -12.77
CA GLN A 265 16.46 -13.17 -12.93
C GLN A 265 16.95 -14.40 -12.17
N GLU A 266 18.10 -14.94 -12.62
CA GLU A 266 18.82 -15.98 -11.90
C GLU A 266 19.34 -15.40 -10.56
N PHE A 267 18.96 -16.05 -9.45
CA PHE A 267 19.24 -15.50 -8.13
C PHE A 267 20.70 -15.77 -7.70
N ALA A 268 21.58 -14.79 -7.92
CA ALA A 268 22.90 -14.72 -7.30
C ALA A 268 22.85 -13.77 -6.09
N ARG A 269 23.39 -14.18 -4.93
CA ARG A 269 23.39 -13.39 -3.69
C ARG A 269 23.89 -11.96 -3.95
N ARG A 270 23.07 -10.95 -3.60
CA ARG A 270 23.39 -9.52 -3.78
C ARG A 270 24.59 -9.11 -2.91
N ASP A 271 25.72 -8.79 -3.53
CA ASP A 271 26.79 -8.01 -2.91
C ASP A 271 26.35 -6.54 -2.84
N GLN A 272 26.13 -6.04 -1.62
CA GLN A 272 25.81 -4.63 -1.37
C GLN A 272 27.09 -3.79 -1.51
N THR A 273 27.15 -2.95 -2.54
CA THR A 273 28.14 -1.86 -2.61
C THR A 273 27.42 -0.52 -2.56
N PRO A 274 27.76 0.40 -1.65
CA PRO A 274 27.15 1.72 -1.59
C PRO A 274 27.94 2.72 -2.44
N VAL A 275 27.26 3.57 -3.20
CA VAL A 275 27.86 4.75 -3.83
C VAL A 275 27.09 6.02 -3.42
N ARG A 276 27.85 7.02 -2.94
CA ARG A 276 27.47 8.41 -2.64
C ARG A 276 27.65 9.28 -3.91
N VAL A 277 26.81 10.31 -4.10
CA VAL A 277 27.10 11.77 -4.23
C VAL A 277 25.81 12.53 -4.63
N LYS A 278 25.60 13.74 -4.08
CA LYS A 278 24.49 14.70 -4.36
C LYS A 278 24.47 15.19 -5.83
N PRO A 279 23.28 15.44 -6.41
CA PRO A 279 23.10 16.48 -7.42
C PRO A 279 22.25 17.65 -6.89
N GLU A 280 22.43 18.84 -7.46
CA GLU A 280 21.43 19.93 -7.35
C GLU A 280 20.13 19.51 -8.07
N PRO A 281 18.94 19.90 -7.56
CA PRO A 281 17.67 19.45 -8.11
C PRO A 281 17.50 19.89 -9.56
N ALA A 282 17.12 18.97 -10.43
CA ALA A 282 16.92 19.23 -11.85
C ALA A 282 15.71 20.17 -12.07
N SER A 283 15.94 21.32 -12.72
CA SER A 283 14.89 22.28 -13.07
C SER A 283 14.09 21.85 -14.31
N GLY A 284 12.77 21.96 -14.26
CA GLY A 284 11.85 21.80 -15.39
C GLY A 284 11.63 20.35 -15.86
N LYS A 285 12.20 19.36 -15.17
CA LYS A 285 11.94 17.94 -15.41
C LYS A 285 10.79 17.46 -14.56
N VAL A 286 9.91 16.70 -15.17
CA VAL A 286 8.75 16.10 -14.50
C VAL A 286 9.05 14.63 -14.33
N PRO A 287 8.78 14.05 -13.16
CA PRO A 287 8.87 12.62 -13.00
C PRO A 287 7.95 11.96 -14.02
N LYS A 288 8.53 11.40 -15.07
CA LYS A 288 7.79 10.46 -15.91
C LYS A 288 7.73 9.20 -15.09
N PHE A 289 6.60 9.01 -14.42
CA PHE A 289 6.22 7.71 -13.88
C PHE A 289 5.92 6.82 -15.08
N ASP A 290 6.99 6.33 -15.69
CA ASP A 290 6.94 5.36 -16.77
C ASP A 290 6.72 4.00 -16.12
N PHE A 291 5.46 3.71 -15.76
CA PHE A 291 5.05 2.50 -15.04
C PHE A 291 5.43 1.18 -15.75
N SER A 292 6.06 1.25 -16.94
CA SER A 292 6.71 0.13 -17.62
C SER A 292 8.15 -0.17 -17.15
N LYS A 293 8.80 0.75 -16.41
CA LYS A 293 10.15 0.57 -15.84
C LYS A 293 10.09 0.07 -14.39
N ASP A 294 11.06 -0.76 -14.01
CA ASP A 294 11.23 -1.30 -12.65
C ASP A 294 11.17 -0.18 -11.59
N LEU A 295 10.44 -0.41 -10.50
CA LEU A 295 10.36 0.50 -9.36
C LEU A 295 11.75 0.81 -8.76
N TYR A 296 12.70 -0.13 -8.82
CA TYR A 296 14.07 0.12 -8.40
C TYR A 296 14.81 1.06 -9.36
N GLU A 297 14.65 0.88 -10.68
CA GLU A 297 15.21 1.80 -11.68
C GLU A 297 14.53 3.16 -11.66
N GLN A 298 13.21 3.21 -11.44
CA GLN A 298 12.46 4.45 -11.23
C GLN A 298 12.89 5.14 -9.94
N ARG A 299 13.06 4.40 -8.84
CA ARG A 299 13.52 4.96 -7.57
C ARG A 299 14.96 5.44 -7.70
N GLN A 300 15.84 4.71 -8.38
CA GLN A 300 17.18 5.20 -8.73
C GLN A 300 17.12 6.43 -9.64
N ALA A 301 16.21 6.48 -10.61
CA ALA A 301 16.04 7.63 -11.50
C ALA A 301 15.53 8.85 -10.72
N LEU A 302 14.56 8.66 -9.83
CA LEU A 302 14.04 9.68 -8.93
C LEU A 302 15.10 10.15 -7.93
N ASP A 303 15.85 9.23 -7.33
CA ASP A 303 16.95 9.52 -6.42
C ASP A 303 18.08 10.27 -7.15
N ARG A 304 18.38 9.92 -8.40
CA ARG A 304 19.37 10.65 -9.22
C ARG A 304 18.87 12.02 -9.67
N GLU A 305 17.60 12.18 -10.04
CA GLU A 305 17.10 13.41 -10.64
C GLU A 305 16.52 14.40 -9.62
N PHE A 306 15.91 13.91 -8.54
CA PHE A 306 15.17 14.72 -7.55
C PHE A 306 15.63 14.48 -6.11
N GLY A 307 16.48 13.49 -5.84
CA GLY A 307 16.94 13.14 -4.50
C GLY A 307 17.80 14.23 -3.86
N VAL A 308 17.41 14.64 -2.65
CA VAL A 308 18.16 15.56 -1.79
C VAL A 308 18.36 14.92 -0.42
N SER A 309 19.44 15.30 0.26
CA SER A 309 19.74 14.83 1.62
C SER A 309 20.22 15.95 2.50
N PHE A 310 19.75 15.92 3.75
CA PHE A 310 20.05 16.90 4.79
C PHE A 310 20.56 16.19 6.04
N GLU A 311 21.59 16.75 6.66
CA GLU A 311 22.16 16.23 7.90
C GLU A 311 21.33 16.69 9.11
N PRO A 312 21.41 15.98 10.26
CA PRO A 312 20.71 16.41 11.48
C PRO A 312 21.05 17.86 11.84
N SER A 313 20.04 18.62 12.27
CA SER A 313 20.07 20.05 12.59
C SER A 313 20.27 21.01 11.40
N GLU A 314 20.37 20.52 10.16
CA GLU A 314 20.45 21.36 8.96
C GLU A 314 19.12 22.07 8.71
N VAL A 315 19.16 23.40 8.51
CA VAL A 315 17.99 24.20 8.13
C VAL A 315 17.79 24.07 6.63
N ILE A 316 16.66 23.48 6.23
CA ILE A 316 16.34 23.20 4.82
C ILE A 316 15.91 24.48 4.10
N PHE A 317 15.10 25.31 4.75
CA PHE A 317 14.85 26.69 4.35
C PHE A 317 14.29 27.49 5.53
N GLU A 318 14.43 28.81 5.44
CA GLU A 318 13.91 29.74 6.44
C GLU A 318 12.60 30.38 6.01
N GLU A 319 11.81 30.78 7.00
CA GLU A 319 10.63 31.61 6.83
C GLU A 319 10.97 32.90 6.05
N ASN A 320 10.02 33.41 5.26
CA ASN A 320 10.12 34.62 4.42
C ASN A 320 11.11 34.54 3.24
N GLN A 321 11.81 33.43 3.05
CA GLN A 321 12.61 33.23 1.85
C GLN A 321 11.73 32.88 0.63
N PRO A 322 12.13 33.17 -0.61
CA PRO A 322 11.40 32.74 -1.79
C PRO A 322 11.42 31.21 -1.91
N GLY A 323 10.23 30.59 -2.00
CA GLY A 323 10.11 29.14 -2.10
C GLY A 323 9.98 28.67 -3.55
N ARG A 324 11.02 27.98 -4.06
CA ARG A 324 11.08 27.48 -5.45
C ARG A 324 10.85 25.97 -5.57
N HIS A 325 10.86 25.26 -4.46
CA HIS A 325 10.73 23.79 -4.43
C HIS A 325 9.80 23.33 -3.31
N MET A 326 9.09 22.24 -3.53
CA MET A 326 8.45 21.44 -2.48
C MET A 326 9.27 20.17 -2.26
N TYR A 327 9.05 19.52 -1.11
CA TYR A 327 9.78 18.34 -0.73
C TYR A 327 8.84 17.22 -0.30
N ILE A 328 9.20 15.98 -0.64
CA ILE A 328 8.54 14.77 -0.15
C ILE A 328 9.56 13.94 0.63
N ILE A 329 9.33 13.73 1.92
CA ILE A 329 10.25 13.01 2.79
C ILE A 329 10.23 11.53 2.42
N GLN A 330 11.40 10.97 2.14
CA GLN A 330 11.60 9.53 1.97
C GLN A 330 11.98 8.88 3.29
N GLU A 331 12.89 9.53 4.03
CA GLU A 331 13.40 9.04 5.30
C GLU A 331 13.80 10.19 6.21
N GLY A 332 13.74 9.94 7.52
CA GLY A 332 14.06 10.92 8.55
C GLY A 332 12.87 11.81 8.91
N ASN A 333 13.14 12.78 9.79
CA ASN A 333 12.13 13.67 10.35
C ASN A 333 12.60 15.11 10.26
N VAL A 334 11.67 16.02 9.99
CA VAL A 334 11.89 17.46 10.01
C VAL A 334 10.94 18.11 11.00
N GLU A 335 11.38 19.20 11.62
CA GLU A 335 10.50 20.10 12.35
C GLU A 335 10.18 21.34 11.51
N VAL A 336 8.93 21.79 11.60
CA VAL A 336 8.43 23.01 10.98
C VAL A 336 8.11 23.99 12.10
N PHE A 337 8.71 25.19 12.08
CA PHE A 337 8.54 26.17 13.14
C PHE A 337 8.58 27.61 12.63
N ARG A 338 8.03 28.54 13.43
CA ARG A 338 8.12 29.98 13.20
C ARG A 338 8.73 30.68 14.40
N MET A 339 9.34 31.83 14.14
CA MET A 339 9.83 32.71 15.21
C MET A 339 8.77 33.78 15.46
N VAL A 340 8.08 33.71 16.61
CA VAL A 340 7.06 34.67 17.01
C VAL A 340 7.53 35.40 18.24
N LEU A 341 7.69 36.73 18.17
CA LEU A 341 8.16 37.57 19.27
C LEU A 341 9.48 37.05 19.90
N GLY A 342 10.40 36.56 19.07
CA GLY A 342 11.69 36.02 19.51
C GLY A 342 11.64 34.60 20.12
N LYS A 343 10.45 33.98 20.19
CA LYS A 343 10.28 32.60 20.66
C LYS A 343 9.99 31.65 19.50
N LYS A 344 10.59 30.46 19.55
CA LYS A 344 10.32 29.39 18.59
C LYS A 344 8.96 28.76 18.89
N LYS A 345 8.01 28.90 17.97
CA LYS A 345 6.73 28.17 17.98
C LYS A 345 6.83 27.00 17.01
N LEU A 346 6.80 25.78 17.53
CA LEU A 346 6.73 24.55 16.72
C LEU A 346 5.33 24.47 16.10
N LEU A 347 5.27 24.27 14.77
CA LEU A 347 4.02 24.11 14.04
C LEU A 347 3.71 22.64 13.80
N SER A 348 4.71 21.84 13.42
CA SER A 348 4.56 20.40 13.19
C SER A 348 5.91 19.69 13.14
N VAL A 349 5.88 18.35 13.26
CA VAL A 349 7.00 17.46 12.97
C VAL A 349 6.54 16.50 11.89
N LEU A 350 7.28 16.45 10.78
CA LEU A 350 6.94 15.67 9.60
C LEU A 350 7.91 14.51 9.41
N GLY A 351 7.44 13.40 8.85
CA GLY A 351 8.20 12.17 8.64
C GLY A 351 8.03 11.58 7.23
N PRO A 352 8.46 10.33 7.01
CA PRO A 352 8.39 9.66 5.70
C PRO A 352 6.98 9.72 5.08
N GLY A 353 6.91 10.13 3.82
CA GLY A 353 5.66 10.28 3.08
C GLY A 353 4.99 11.65 3.21
N ASP A 354 5.40 12.48 4.18
CA ASP A 354 4.88 13.84 4.34
C ASP A 354 5.46 14.81 3.31
N VAL A 355 4.70 15.88 3.08
CA VAL A 355 5.03 16.93 2.12
C VAL A 355 5.24 18.26 2.85
N PHE A 356 6.30 18.99 2.46
CA PHE A 356 6.55 20.34 2.98
C PHE A 356 7.08 21.30 1.90
N GLY A 357 6.89 22.60 2.12
CA GLY A 357 7.32 23.65 1.18
C GLY A 357 6.42 23.80 -0.04
N GLU A 358 5.28 23.11 -0.09
CA GLU A 358 4.26 23.19 -1.13
C GLU A 358 3.53 24.53 -1.15
N MET A 359 3.36 25.18 0.01
CA MET A 359 2.57 26.41 0.12
C MET A 359 3.12 27.55 -0.73
N SER A 360 4.45 27.72 -0.80
CA SER A 360 5.05 28.73 -1.66
C SER A 360 4.83 28.45 -3.15
N LEU A 361 4.66 27.19 -3.54
CA LEU A 361 4.34 26.83 -4.93
C LEU A 361 2.87 27.08 -5.24
N ILE A 362 1.97 26.69 -4.34
CA ILE A 362 0.51 26.78 -4.49
C ILE A 362 0.02 28.24 -4.40
N CYS A 363 0.44 28.96 -3.36
CA CYS A 363 -0.02 30.31 -3.06
C CYS A 363 0.79 31.38 -3.79
N ASN A 364 1.91 31.01 -4.41
CA ASN A 364 2.86 31.94 -5.02
C ASN A 364 3.41 33.00 -4.03
N GLU A 365 3.68 32.56 -2.80
CA GLU A 365 4.17 33.39 -1.69
C GLU A 365 5.54 32.93 -1.19
N ALA A 366 6.16 33.72 -0.31
CA ALA A 366 7.38 33.33 0.40
C ALA A 366 7.13 32.12 1.33
N ARG A 367 8.21 31.50 1.84
CA ARG A 367 8.13 30.40 2.81
C ARG A 367 7.36 30.87 4.05
N SER A 368 6.30 30.15 4.40
CA SER A 368 5.44 30.46 5.54
C SER A 368 6.03 30.06 6.90
N ALA A 369 7.05 29.19 6.91
CA ALA A 369 7.72 28.71 8.11
C ALA A 369 9.16 28.28 7.81
N THR A 370 9.96 28.11 8.86
CA THR A 370 11.30 27.53 8.81
C THR A 370 11.21 26.02 8.97
N VAL A 371 11.98 25.27 8.18
CA VAL A 371 12.04 23.79 8.26
C VAL A 371 13.46 23.37 8.57
N ARG A 372 13.63 22.51 9.58
CA ARG A 372 14.93 21.98 10.01
C ARG A 372 14.89 20.47 10.17
N ALA A 373 15.95 19.80 9.72
CA ALA A 373 16.10 18.36 9.89
C ALA A 373 16.35 18.00 11.37
N LEU A 374 15.56 17.09 11.92
CA LEU A 374 15.78 16.53 13.26
C LEU A 374 16.72 15.33 13.22
N THR A 375 16.55 14.49 12.20
CA THR A 375 17.41 13.34 11.91
C THR A 375 18.08 13.54 10.55
N ARG A 376 18.84 12.55 10.08
CA ARG A 376 19.32 12.58 8.70
C ARG A 376 18.13 12.37 7.77
N VAL A 377 17.86 13.35 6.92
CA VAL A 377 16.68 13.37 6.06
C VAL A 377 17.06 13.07 4.62
N ARG A 378 16.34 12.14 3.99
CA ARG A 378 16.32 11.97 2.54
C ARG A 378 14.95 12.40 2.03
N ALA A 379 14.93 13.21 0.98
CA ALA A 379 13.69 13.71 0.40
C ALA A 379 13.82 13.86 -1.12
N TYR A 380 12.69 13.91 -1.83
CA TYR A 380 12.66 14.40 -3.20
C TYR A 380 12.34 15.89 -3.21
N ALA A 381 12.99 16.67 -4.06
CA ALA A 381 12.71 18.09 -4.26
C ALA A 381 12.11 18.32 -5.66
N PHE A 382 10.95 18.96 -5.72
CA PHE A 382 10.25 19.27 -6.98
C PHE A 382 10.03 20.76 -7.11
N ASP A 383 10.32 21.32 -8.29
CA ASP A 383 10.04 22.72 -8.60
C ASP A 383 8.56 22.93 -8.99
N ARG A 384 8.18 24.19 -9.27
CA ARG A 384 6.80 24.54 -9.66
C ARG A 384 6.34 23.78 -10.90
N GLN A 385 7.17 23.67 -11.93
CA GLN A 385 6.76 23.05 -13.19
C GLN A 385 6.56 21.54 -13.03
N ALA A 386 7.45 20.89 -12.27
CA ALA A 386 7.32 19.49 -11.91
C ALA A 386 6.06 19.23 -11.08
N PHE A 387 5.78 20.10 -10.09
CA PHE A 387 4.61 20.03 -9.25
C PHE A 387 3.29 20.15 -10.04
N GLU A 388 3.16 21.16 -10.89
CA GLU A 388 1.95 21.40 -11.68
C GLU A 388 1.64 20.22 -12.62
N GLN A 389 2.66 19.62 -13.24
CA GLN A 389 2.45 18.44 -14.09
C GLN A 389 2.15 17.18 -13.28
N MET A 390 2.76 17.01 -12.11
CA MET A 390 2.50 15.89 -11.21
C MET A 390 1.02 15.88 -10.78
N ILE A 391 0.43 17.04 -10.49
CA ILE A 391 -1.01 17.16 -10.23
C ILE A 391 -1.86 16.79 -11.44
N ARG A 392 -1.46 17.22 -12.66
CA ARG A 392 -2.21 16.95 -13.89
C ARG A 392 -2.21 15.48 -14.29
N GLN A 393 -1.11 14.77 -14.04
CA GLN A 393 -0.93 13.39 -14.49
C GLN A 393 -1.26 12.35 -13.42
N ASN A 394 -1.30 12.75 -12.14
CA ASN A 394 -1.52 11.84 -11.02
C ASN A 394 -2.56 12.40 -10.05
N TYR A 395 -3.82 11.99 -10.24
CA TYR A 395 -4.94 12.39 -9.40
C TYR A 395 -4.76 11.99 -7.93
N GLY A 396 -4.00 10.92 -7.64
CA GLY A 396 -3.73 10.47 -6.28
C GLY A 396 -2.90 11.47 -5.47
N ILE A 397 -1.91 12.11 -6.12
CA ILE A 397 -1.08 13.14 -5.49
C ILE A 397 -1.91 14.40 -5.22
N ALA A 398 -2.77 14.78 -6.16
CA ALA A 398 -3.69 15.90 -5.98
C ALA A 398 -4.64 15.66 -4.79
N LEU A 399 -5.26 14.49 -4.71
CA LEU A 399 -6.12 14.11 -3.59
C LEU A 399 -5.36 14.08 -2.26
N LYS A 400 -4.11 13.60 -2.23
CA LYS A 400 -3.29 13.59 -1.02
C LYS A 400 -3.01 15.02 -0.52
N ILE A 401 -2.68 15.95 -1.42
CA ILE A 401 -2.47 17.36 -1.08
C ILE A 401 -3.77 17.99 -0.58
N ILE A 402 -4.90 17.74 -1.25
CA ILE A 402 -6.21 18.25 -0.83
C ILE A 402 -6.55 17.76 0.58
N ARG A 403 -6.39 16.46 0.85
CA ARG A 403 -6.61 15.89 2.19
C ARG A 403 -5.68 16.52 3.24
N MET A 404 -4.39 16.66 2.91
CA MET A 404 -3.42 17.30 3.81
C MET A 404 -3.79 18.76 4.12
N LEU A 405 -4.20 19.55 3.12
CA LEU A 405 -4.61 20.94 3.33
C LEU A 405 -5.93 21.03 4.11
N ALA A 406 -6.89 20.15 3.83
CA ALA A 406 -8.12 20.07 4.59
C ALA A 406 -7.85 19.72 6.07
N GLN A 407 -6.97 18.77 6.34
CA GLN A 407 -6.57 18.40 7.69
C GLN A 407 -5.89 19.57 8.42
N ARG A 408 -4.97 20.29 7.75
CA ARG A 408 -4.36 21.49 8.33
C ARG A 408 -5.36 22.60 8.62
N LEU A 409 -6.38 22.76 7.77
CA LEU A 409 -7.45 23.74 7.99
C LEU A 409 -8.29 23.36 9.21
N GLN A 410 -8.69 22.10 9.32
CA GLN A 410 -9.39 21.58 10.50
C GLN A 410 -8.56 21.79 11.78
N GLU A 411 -7.26 21.50 11.74
CA GLU A 411 -6.36 21.75 12.88
C GLU A 411 -6.28 23.23 13.25
N ALA A 412 -6.28 24.14 12.26
CA ALA A 412 -6.31 25.57 12.50
C ALA A 412 -7.64 26.04 13.12
N ASP A 413 -8.78 25.51 12.66
CA ASP A 413 -10.09 25.80 13.22
C ASP A 413 -10.19 25.37 14.69
N VAL A 414 -9.71 24.16 15.02
CA VAL A 414 -9.63 23.69 16.42
C VAL A 414 -8.72 24.61 17.25
N HIS A 415 -7.60 25.09 16.69
CA HIS A 415 -6.74 26.02 17.40
C HIS A 415 -7.43 27.36 17.67
N ILE A 416 -8.23 27.88 16.71
CA ILE A 416 -9.02 29.10 16.86
C ILE A 416 -10.09 28.90 17.94
N GLU A 417 -10.83 27.79 17.93
CA GLU A 417 -11.79 27.44 18.99
C GLU A 417 -11.09 27.41 20.36
N ASN A 418 -9.90 26.81 20.42
CA ASN A 418 -9.11 26.72 21.65
C ASN A 418 -8.66 28.09 22.19
N LEU A 419 -8.61 29.14 21.36
CA LEU A 419 -8.35 30.52 21.85
C LEU A 419 -9.53 31.09 22.64
N LEU A 420 -10.73 30.55 22.51
CA LEU A 420 -11.93 30.98 23.24
C LEU A 420 -11.97 30.41 24.67
N TYR A 421 -11.25 29.31 24.92
CA TYR A 421 -11.19 28.68 26.24
C TYR A 421 -10.10 29.31 27.11
N GLN A 422 -10.46 29.60 28.37
CA GLN A 422 -9.52 30.21 29.33
C GLN A 422 -8.66 29.19 30.09
N ASP A 423 -9.06 27.92 30.11
CA ASP A 423 -8.37 26.86 30.84
C ASP A 423 -7.88 25.73 29.92
N ASN A 424 -6.88 25.00 30.40
CA ASN A 424 -6.26 23.90 29.66
C ASN A 424 -7.11 22.62 29.66
N ASP A 425 -8.03 22.42 30.63
CA ASP A 425 -8.90 21.24 30.66
C ASP A 425 -9.90 21.32 29.48
N SER A 426 -10.54 22.48 29.27
CA SER A 426 -11.48 22.68 28.16
C SER A 426 -10.81 22.59 26.79
N LYS A 427 -9.61 23.18 26.63
CA LYS A 427 -8.85 23.08 25.37
C LYS A 427 -8.53 21.63 25.00
N LEU A 428 -8.12 20.83 25.98
CA LEU A 428 -7.82 19.41 25.75
C LEU A 428 -9.09 18.63 25.41
N LEU A 429 -10.20 18.87 26.13
CA LEU A 429 -11.47 18.20 25.86
C LEU A 429 -12.03 18.56 24.48
N ASN A 430 -12.04 19.84 24.11
CA ASN A 430 -12.47 20.27 22.78
C ASN A 430 -11.63 19.59 21.69
N THR A 431 -10.30 19.60 21.84
CA THR A 431 -9.39 18.94 20.88
C THR A 431 -9.65 17.45 20.76
N LEU A 432 -9.90 16.75 21.87
CA LEU A 432 -10.24 15.32 21.86
C LEU A 432 -11.60 15.05 21.22
N ILE A 433 -12.63 15.85 21.53
CA ILE A 433 -13.97 15.72 20.97
C ILE A 433 -13.92 15.90 19.45
N ARG A 434 -13.28 16.98 18.99
CA ARG A 434 -13.10 17.26 17.55
C ARG A 434 -12.35 16.14 16.85
N ALA A 435 -11.25 15.66 17.43
CA ALA A 435 -10.50 14.54 16.85
C ALA A 435 -11.33 13.25 16.77
N VAL A 436 -12.22 12.97 17.72
CA VAL A 436 -13.13 11.82 17.64
C VAL A 436 -14.21 12.03 16.57
N GLU A 437 -14.74 13.24 16.41
CA GLU A 437 -15.74 13.56 15.38
C GLU A 437 -15.17 13.43 13.96
N ASP A 438 -13.92 13.85 13.76
CA ASP A 438 -13.26 13.85 12.45
C ASP A 438 -12.62 12.49 12.11
N GLU A 439 -11.93 11.87 13.06
CA GLU A 439 -11.04 10.71 12.83
C GLU A 439 -11.44 9.46 13.64
N GLY A 440 -12.47 9.54 14.49
CA GLY A 440 -12.85 8.48 15.42
C GLY A 440 -13.51 7.27 14.75
N ILE A 441 -13.03 6.07 15.10
CA ILE A 441 -13.60 4.80 14.65
C ILE A 441 -14.67 4.36 15.65
N LYS A 442 -15.92 4.29 15.22
CA LYS A 442 -17.04 3.82 16.05
C LYS A 442 -16.95 2.31 16.28
N THR A 443 -17.10 1.91 17.54
CA THR A 443 -17.06 0.52 18.00
C THR A 443 -18.30 0.20 18.86
N LYS A 444 -18.44 -1.06 19.30
CA LYS A 444 -19.51 -1.47 20.22
C LYS A 444 -19.37 -0.83 21.62
N ASP A 445 -18.16 -0.42 22.00
CA ASP A 445 -17.82 0.12 23.32
C ASP A 445 -17.42 1.61 23.27
N GLY A 446 -17.97 2.38 22.33
CA GLY A 446 -17.64 3.79 22.12
C GLY A 446 -16.75 4.01 20.90
N PHE A 447 -15.71 4.84 21.02
CA PHE A 447 -14.84 5.24 19.91
C PHE A 447 -13.38 4.89 20.16
N LEU A 448 -12.65 4.58 19.09
CA LEU A 448 -11.20 4.45 19.06
C LEU A 448 -10.59 5.58 18.22
N LEU A 449 -9.54 6.21 18.74
CA LEU A 449 -8.86 7.34 18.08
C LEU A 449 -7.34 7.10 18.06
N LYS A 450 -6.75 7.14 16.87
CA LYS A 450 -5.29 7.03 16.67
C LYS A 450 -4.64 8.40 16.78
N LEU A 451 -4.34 8.81 18.01
CA LEU A 451 -3.72 10.09 18.31
C LEU A 451 -2.72 9.93 19.45
N THR A 452 -1.55 10.57 19.34
CA THR A 452 -0.52 10.54 20.38
C THR A 452 -0.64 11.72 21.35
N PRO A 453 -0.19 11.59 22.60
CA PRO A 453 -0.09 12.72 23.53
C PRO A 453 0.74 13.88 22.97
N GLU A 454 1.79 13.59 22.19
CA GLU A 454 2.64 14.56 21.50
C GLU A 454 1.85 15.40 20.49
N GLN A 455 1.00 14.76 19.69
CA GLN A 455 0.10 15.45 18.76
C GLN A 455 -0.96 16.28 19.49
N LEU A 456 -1.49 15.79 20.62
CA LEU A 456 -2.44 16.54 21.45
C LEU A 456 -1.80 17.80 22.05
N ALA A 457 -0.57 17.69 22.55
CA ALA A 457 0.18 18.85 23.07
C ALA A 457 0.41 19.91 22.01
N LEU A 458 0.72 19.48 20.77
CA LEU A 458 0.88 20.40 19.65
C LEU A 458 -0.43 21.11 19.28
N ARG A 459 -1.55 20.38 19.19
CA ARG A 459 -2.88 20.94 18.84
C ARG A 459 -3.41 21.90 19.91
N THR A 460 -3.15 21.61 21.18
CA THR A 460 -3.65 22.39 22.33
C THR A 460 -2.73 23.52 22.79
N ASP A 461 -1.46 23.52 22.37
CA ASP A 461 -0.38 24.39 22.91
C ASP A 461 -0.18 24.22 24.43
N ILE A 462 -0.54 23.04 24.98
CA ILE A 462 -0.37 22.71 26.39
C ILE A 462 0.98 22.01 26.60
N PRO A 463 1.80 22.44 27.58
CA PRO A 463 3.04 21.75 27.92
C PRO A 463 2.81 20.27 28.28
N MET A 464 3.71 19.39 27.83
CA MET A 464 3.54 17.94 27.95
C MET A 464 3.29 17.45 29.39
N GLU A 465 3.95 18.06 30.38
CA GLU A 465 3.75 17.72 31.80
C GLU A 465 2.33 18.02 32.27
N GLU A 466 1.82 19.18 31.87
CA GLU A 466 0.46 19.60 32.20
C GLU A 466 -0.58 18.76 31.45
N LEU A 467 -0.36 18.49 30.16
CA LEU A 467 -1.21 17.63 29.34
C LEU A 467 -1.35 16.24 29.97
N LYS A 468 -0.25 15.62 30.37
CA LYS A 468 -0.25 14.30 31.04
C LYS A 468 -1.05 14.31 32.34
N ARG A 469 -0.97 15.39 33.12
CA ARG A 469 -1.74 15.57 34.35
C ARG A 469 -3.25 15.63 34.07
N ILE A 470 -3.66 16.36 33.03
CA ILE A 470 -5.07 16.50 32.64
C ILE A 470 -5.59 15.17 32.06
N LEU A 471 -4.85 14.53 31.16
CA LEU A 471 -5.19 13.19 30.65
C LEU A 471 -5.38 12.18 31.78
N ALA A 472 -4.47 12.15 32.76
CA ALA A 472 -4.58 11.27 33.93
C ALA A 472 -5.81 11.57 34.81
N LYS A 473 -6.28 12.83 34.85
CA LYS A 473 -7.53 13.20 35.53
C LYS A 473 -8.75 12.65 34.77
N ILE A 474 -8.79 12.81 33.45
CA ILE A 474 -9.89 12.31 32.60
C ILE A 474 -9.92 10.76 32.61
N MET A 475 -8.76 10.12 32.58
CA MET A 475 -8.65 8.65 32.67
C MET A 475 -9.14 8.11 34.00
N ARG A 476 -8.82 8.75 35.12
CA ARG A 476 -9.33 8.37 36.46
C ARG A 476 -10.84 8.52 36.58
N ALA A 477 -11.42 9.49 35.89
CA ALA A 477 -12.86 9.68 35.81
C ALA A 477 -13.55 8.69 34.86
N GLY A 478 -12.79 7.84 34.15
CA GLY A 478 -13.33 6.85 33.20
C GLY A 478 -13.73 7.43 31.85
N GLY A 479 -13.45 8.71 31.58
CA GLY A 479 -13.86 9.37 30.34
C GLY A 479 -13.03 8.96 29.11
N ILE A 480 -11.78 8.54 29.33
CA ILE A 480 -10.88 8.04 28.27
C ILE A 480 -9.97 6.92 28.82
N SER A 481 -9.42 6.09 27.93
CA SER A 481 -8.29 5.21 28.23
C SER A 481 -7.31 5.21 27.06
N PHE A 482 -6.04 4.87 27.30
CA PHE A 482 -5.00 4.86 26.27
C PHE A 482 -4.27 3.53 26.30
N LYS A 483 -4.28 2.79 25.18
CA LYS A 483 -3.63 1.48 25.05
C LYS A 483 -3.19 1.26 23.60
N ASP A 484 -2.00 0.67 23.42
CA ASP A 484 -1.47 0.31 22.09
C ASP A 484 -1.43 1.48 21.09
N GLY A 485 -1.17 2.70 21.58
CA GLY A 485 -1.13 3.92 20.75
C GLY A 485 -2.50 4.50 20.38
N LEU A 486 -3.58 3.97 20.95
CA LEU A 486 -4.96 4.39 20.67
C LEU A 486 -5.64 4.93 21.94
N PHE A 487 -6.37 6.03 21.79
CA PHE A 487 -7.35 6.47 22.79
C PHE A 487 -8.66 5.70 22.58
N LYS A 488 -9.19 5.11 23.66
CA LYS A 488 -10.57 4.60 23.71
C LYS A 488 -11.43 5.58 24.50
N ILE A 489 -12.50 6.03 23.87
CA ILE A 489 -13.47 6.98 24.40
C ILE A 489 -14.80 6.22 24.56
N PRO A 490 -15.18 5.80 25.79
CA PRO A 490 -16.38 4.98 26.00
C PRO A 490 -17.67 5.71 25.63
N ASP A 491 -17.75 7.01 25.93
CA ASP A 491 -18.92 7.84 25.69
C ASP A 491 -18.51 9.26 25.30
N LEU A 492 -18.70 9.60 24.02
CA LEU A 492 -18.41 10.93 23.48
C LEU A 492 -19.36 11.99 24.05
N GLU A 493 -20.62 11.64 24.31
CA GLU A 493 -21.61 12.58 24.86
C GLU A 493 -21.28 12.95 26.30
N GLN A 494 -20.67 12.04 27.06
CA GLN A 494 -20.16 12.34 28.39
C GLN A 494 -19.02 13.37 28.34
N LEU A 495 -18.10 13.27 27.37
CA LEU A 495 -17.03 14.26 27.21
C LEU A 495 -17.60 15.64 26.82
N LYS A 496 -18.58 15.69 25.92
CA LYS A 496 -19.27 16.94 25.53
C LYS A 496 -19.95 17.62 26.70
N LYS A 497 -20.71 16.86 27.50
CA LYS A 497 -21.33 17.39 28.73
C LYS A 497 -20.30 17.91 29.73
N PHE A 498 -19.14 17.26 29.82
CA PHE A 498 -18.09 17.72 30.71
C PHE A 498 -17.46 19.04 30.22
N LEU A 499 -17.27 19.19 28.90
CA LEU A 499 -16.86 20.47 28.31
C LEU A 499 -17.89 21.58 28.57
N GLU A 500 -19.18 21.33 28.33
CA GLU A 500 -20.27 22.28 28.60
C GLU A 500 -20.32 22.72 30.09
N TYR A 501 -20.06 21.79 31.01
CA TYR A 501 -19.98 22.11 32.44
C TYR A 501 -18.83 23.07 32.75
N LEU A 502 -17.64 22.83 32.18
CA LEU A 502 -16.48 23.71 32.37
C LEU A 502 -16.72 25.11 31.78
N GLU A 503 -17.33 25.19 30.59
CA GLU A 503 -17.72 26.46 29.98
C GLU A 503 -18.70 27.25 30.85
N THR A 504 -19.71 26.57 31.38
CA THR A 504 -20.72 27.19 32.25
C THR A 504 -20.08 27.73 33.52
N LYS A 505 -19.21 26.93 34.16
CA LYS A 505 -18.47 27.34 35.36
C LYS A 505 -17.63 28.60 35.12
N GLN A 506 -16.96 28.70 33.99
CA GLN A 506 -16.16 29.89 33.64
C GLN A 506 -17.00 31.15 33.46
N LYS A 507 -18.18 31.03 32.83
CA LYS A 507 -19.09 32.17 32.65
C LYS A 507 -19.52 32.74 34.02
N TYR A 508 -19.79 31.89 35.00
CA TYR A 508 -20.12 32.32 36.36
C TYR A 508 -18.93 32.97 37.08
N GLU A 509 -17.75 32.34 37.04
CA GLU A 509 -16.54 32.89 37.69
C GLU A 509 -16.06 34.23 37.07
N ALA A 510 -16.33 34.45 35.78
CA ALA A 510 -16.05 35.71 35.10
C ALA A 510 -17.07 36.81 35.45
N ALA A 511 -18.35 36.47 35.65
CA ALA A 511 -19.38 37.39 36.09
C ALA A 511 -19.11 37.92 37.51
N ASP A 512 -18.73 37.04 38.43
CA ASP A 512 -18.37 37.40 39.82
C ASP A 512 -17.16 38.36 39.90
N LYS A 513 -16.25 38.31 38.92
CA LYS A 513 -15.08 39.21 38.85
C LYS A 513 -15.37 40.57 38.20
N ALA A 514 -16.47 40.71 37.47
CA ALA A 514 -16.87 41.97 36.82
C ALA A 514 -17.76 42.85 37.71
N GLU A 515 -18.32 42.28 38.78
CA GLU A 515 -19.15 43.00 39.78
C GLU A 515 -18.34 43.51 41.00
N LEU A 516 -17.02 43.35 41.00
CA LEU A 516 -16.04 43.87 41.98
C LEU A 516 -15.15 44.94 41.34
#